data_AF-A0A6P4DBG6-F1
#
_entry.id   AF-A0A6P4DBG6-F1
#
_cell.length_a   1.000
_cell.length_b   1.000
_cell.length_c   1.000
_cell.angle_alpha   90.00
_cell.angle_beta   90.00
_cell.angle_gamma   90.00
#
_symmetry.space_group_name_H-M   'P 1'
#
loop_
_entity.id
_entity.type
_entity.pdbx_description
1 polymer ?
#
loop_
_entity_poly.entity_id
_entity_poly.type
_entity_poly.pdbx_seq_one_letter_code
_entity_poly.pdbx_strand_id
1 'polypeptide(L)'
;MLTKECSALIQKGLPPKLKDPGSFFLPCTIGNITIDKALCDLGASINLMPYSMMRRLCIEEVKPTHISLELVNKSLVFPKGVIENLLVKVDKFIFQADFVILDLDEEGGDSIILGRPFLATARAIIDIEQGELTLRVNDEKITLNVFQEAQHTVEEKSCIRVE
;
A
#
# COMPACT_ATOMS: atom_id res chain seq x y z
N MET A 1 1.08 -2.97 -42.40
CA MET A 1 0.90 -1.60 -41.85
C MET A 1 -0.57 -1.23 -41.98
N LEU A 2 -1.28 -0.99 -40.87
CA LEU A 2 -2.59 -0.35 -40.92
C LEU A 2 -2.36 1.15 -41.11
N THR A 3 -3.03 1.75 -42.09
CA THR A 3 -3.02 3.21 -42.31
C THR A 3 -3.69 3.91 -41.13
N LYS A 4 -3.26 5.15 -40.82
CA LYS A 4 -3.83 5.97 -39.72
C LYS A 4 -5.36 6.10 -39.80
N GLU A 5 -5.91 6.10 -41.02
CA GLU A 5 -7.35 6.14 -41.28
C GLU A 5 -8.07 4.84 -40.85
N CYS A 6 -7.46 3.66 -41.04
CA CYS A 6 -8.00 2.41 -40.54
C CYS A 6 -7.97 2.34 -39.01
N SER A 7 -6.96 2.94 -38.36
CA SER A 7 -6.89 3.02 -36.89
C SER A 7 -7.99 3.93 -36.32
N ALA A 8 -8.26 5.06 -36.97
CA ALA A 8 -9.25 6.04 -36.54
C ALA A 8 -10.70 5.54 -36.71
N LEU A 9 -10.97 4.74 -37.75
CA LEU A 9 -12.30 4.14 -37.97
C LEU A 9 -12.62 3.02 -36.98
N ILE A 10 -11.62 2.22 -36.57
CA ILE A 10 -11.78 1.18 -35.54
C ILE A 10 -11.97 1.79 -34.13
N GLN A 11 -11.45 3.01 -33.89
CA GLN A 11 -11.57 3.70 -32.61
C GLN A 11 -12.89 4.47 -32.42
N LYS A 12 -13.72 4.61 -33.46
CA LYS A 12 -15.06 5.23 -33.30
C LYS A 12 -15.97 4.29 -32.50
N GLY A 13 -15.97 4.45 -31.18
CA GLY A 13 -16.84 3.74 -30.24
C GLY A 13 -16.15 2.85 -29.22
N LEU A 14 -14.81 2.76 -29.22
CA LEU A 14 -14.06 2.04 -28.19
C LEU A 14 -13.60 2.99 -27.07
N PRO A 15 -13.59 2.55 -25.80
CA PRO A 15 -13.06 3.37 -24.71
C PRO A 15 -11.56 3.68 -24.95
N PRO A 16 -11.09 4.88 -24.54
CA PRO A 16 -9.70 5.26 -24.70
C PRO A 16 -8.79 4.38 -23.84
N LYS A 17 -7.58 4.10 -24.32
CA LYS A 17 -6.55 3.47 -23.49
C LYS A 17 -6.03 4.49 -22.48
N LEU A 18 -6.13 4.17 -21.19
CA LEU A 18 -5.52 4.95 -20.12
C LEU A 18 -4.08 4.50 -19.86
N LYS A 19 -3.26 5.40 -19.29
CA LYS A 19 -1.92 5.06 -18.82
C LYS A 19 -2.01 4.29 -17.51
N ASP A 20 -0.91 3.64 -17.14
CA ASP A 20 -0.76 3.08 -15.79
C ASP A 20 -0.81 4.22 -14.76
N PRO A 21 -1.73 4.20 -13.80
CA PRO A 21 -1.82 5.25 -12.79
C PRO A 21 -0.83 5.05 -11.62
N GLY A 22 -0.12 3.92 -11.57
CA GLY A 22 0.92 3.65 -10.59
C GLY A 22 0.40 2.94 -9.33
N SER A 23 1.10 3.13 -8.21
CA SER A 23 0.85 2.38 -6.97
C SER A 23 -0.21 3.03 -6.09
N PHE A 24 -0.97 2.18 -5.38
CA PHE A 24 -1.98 2.59 -4.42
C PHE A 24 -1.39 2.61 -3.01
N PHE A 25 -1.42 3.78 -2.36
CA PHE A 25 -0.93 3.93 -0.99
C PHE A 25 -2.07 4.24 -0.03
N LEU A 26 -2.07 3.57 1.11
CA LEU A 26 -3.04 3.74 2.19
C LEU A 26 -2.36 4.32 3.43
N PRO A 27 -2.73 5.50 3.91
CA PRO A 27 -2.28 5.97 5.21
C PRO A 27 -2.93 5.11 6.30
N CYS A 28 -2.11 4.66 7.27
CA CYS A 28 -2.60 3.87 8.39
C CYS A 28 -1.78 4.13 9.65
N THR A 29 -2.29 3.68 10.79
CA THR A 29 -1.60 3.73 12.07
C THR A 29 -1.53 2.33 12.66
N ILE A 30 -0.36 1.94 13.14
CA ILE A 30 -0.14 0.70 13.87
C ILE A 30 0.51 1.06 15.21
N GLY A 31 -0.14 0.69 16.31
CA GLY A 31 0.29 1.14 17.65
C GLY A 31 0.34 2.67 17.74
N ASN A 32 1.52 3.21 18.00
CA ASN A 32 1.80 4.65 18.06
C ASN A 32 2.47 5.21 16.79
N ILE A 33 2.62 4.40 15.74
CA ILE A 33 3.30 4.81 14.51
C ILE A 33 2.28 5.09 13.42
N THR A 34 2.33 6.30 12.87
CA THR A 34 1.64 6.65 11.63
C THR A 34 2.51 6.31 10.43
N ILE A 35 1.92 5.60 9.49
CA ILE A 35 2.52 5.19 8.22
C ILE A 35 1.78 5.94 7.14
N ASP A 36 2.43 6.93 6.52
CA ASP A 36 1.80 7.77 5.51
C ASP A 36 1.49 7.00 4.21
N LYS A 37 2.29 5.97 3.92
CA LYS A 37 2.25 5.22 2.66
C LYS A 37 2.43 3.73 2.89
N ALA A 38 1.37 3.01 3.27
CA ALA A 38 1.34 1.56 3.18
C ALA A 38 0.95 1.15 1.75
N LEU A 39 1.74 0.28 1.12
CA LEU A 39 1.47 -0.16 -0.25
C LEU A 39 0.32 -1.18 -0.26
N CYS A 40 -0.75 -0.90 -0.98
CA CYS A 40 -1.83 -1.86 -1.24
C CYS A 40 -1.48 -2.70 -2.46
N ASP A 41 -1.16 -3.98 -2.26
CA ASP A 41 -0.69 -4.87 -3.33
C ASP A 41 -1.60 -6.09 -3.50
N LEU A 42 -2.32 -6.15 -4.63
CA LEU A 42 -3.11 -7.31 -5.01
C LEU A 42 -2.25 -8.50 -5.48
N GLY A 43 -1.00 -8.26 -5.87
CA GLY A 43 -0.01 -9.29 -6.20
C GLY A 43 0.52 -10.02 -4.96
N ALA A 44 0.62 -9.34 -3.83
CA ALA A 44 1.09 -9.92 -2.57
C ALA A 44 0.06 -10.87 -1.94
N SER A 45 0.47 -12.11 -1.67
CA SER A 45 -0.33 -13.12 -0.97
C SER A 45 -0.34 -12.97 0.56
N ILE A 46 0.49 -12.08 1.09
CA ILE A 46 0.73 -11.87 2.52
C ILE A 46 0.87 -10.37 2.78
N ASN A 47 0.69 -9.96 4.03
CA ASN A 47 1.13 -8.62 4.46
C ASN A 47 2.59 -8.71 4.89
N LEU A 48 3.39 -7.72 4.52
CA LEU A 48 4.81 -7.65 4.86
C LEU A 48 5.09 -6.42 5.71
N MET A 49 5.91 -6.61 6.74
CA MET A 49 6.42 -5.53 7.57
C MET A 49 7.96 -5.64 7.66
N PRO A 50 8.70 -4.56 7.39
CA PRO A 50 10.15 -4.54 7.62
C PRO A 50 10.49 -4.75 9.10
N TYR A 51 11.61 -5.43 9.37
CA TYR A 51 12.13 -5.64 10.71
C TYR A 51 12.40 -4.32 11.45
N SER A 52 12.84 -3.27 10.72
CA SER A 52 13.00 -1.92 11.25
C SER A 52 11.70 -1.37 11.84
N MET A 53 10.57 -1.57 11.17
CA MET A 53 9.24 -1.14 11.64
C MET A 53 8.81 -1.91 12.89
N MET A 54 9.01 -3.23 12.91
CA MET A 54 8.76 -4.06 14.11
C MET A 54 9.52 -3.51 15.33
N ARG A 55 10.81 -3.17 15.17
CA ARG A 55 11.61 -2.60 16.27
C ARG A 55 11.07 -1.25 16.76
N ARG A 56 10.61 -0.39 15.84
CA ARG A 56 10.01 0.90 16.21
C ARG A 56 8.70 0.75 16.97
N LEU A 57 7.93 -0.31 16.68
CA LEU A 57 6.73 -0.68 17.43
C LEU A 57 7.06 -1.28 18.82
N CYS A 58 8.35 -1.38 19.17
CA CYS A 58 8.83 -2.02 20.40
C CYS A 58 8.34 -3.46 20.56
N ILE A 59 8.17 -4.18 19.44
CA ILE A 59 7.84 -5.60 19.44
C ILE A 59 9.14 -6.37 19.48
N GLU A 60 9.37 -7.13 20.56
CA GLU A 60 10.63 -7.84 20.79
C GLU A 60 10.63 -9.25 20.18
N GLU A 61 9.46 -9.92 20.20
CA GLU A 61 9.32 -11.30 19.77
C GLU A 61 8.30 -11.44 18.65
N VAL A 62 8.58 -12.40 17.75
CA VAL A 62 7.70 -12.80 16.66
C VAL A 62 7.50 -14.30 16.72
N LYS A 63 6.34 -14.77 16.25
CA LYS A 63 6.07 -16.20 16.16
C LYS A 63 6.99 -16.83 15.10
N PRO A 64 7.76 -17.87 15.43
CA PRO A 64 8.56 -18.59 14.44
C PRO A 64 7.69 -19.11 13.30
N THR A 65 8.22 -19.07 12.07
CA THR A 65 7.52 -19.56 10.89
C THR A 65 8.44 -20.40 10.03
N HIS A 66 7.87 -21.40 9.34
CA HIS A 66 8.56 -22.23 8.36
C HIS A 66 8.32 -21.77 6.92
N ILE A 67 7.70 -20.59 6.75
CA ILE A 67 7.45 -20.00 5.44
C ILE A 67 8.78 -19.57 4.82
N SER A 68 8.91 -19.77 3.52
CA SER A 68 9.94 -19.16 2.68
C SER A 68 9.26 -18.32 1.60
N LEU A 69 9.79 -17.15 1.30
CA LEU A 69 9.25 -16.23 0.30
C LEU A 69 10.09 -16.28 -0.96
N GLU A 70 9.46 -16.55 -2.10
CA GLU A 70 10.08 -16.38 -3.41
C GLU A 70 9.77 -14.97 -3.92
N LEU A 71 10.81 -14.17 -4.12
CA LEU A 71 10.70 -12.83 -4.67
C LEU A 71 10.54 -12.88 -6.20
N VAL A 72 10.17 -11.75 -6.82
CA VAL A 72 9.94 -11.66 -8.27
C VAL A 72 11.20 -12.00 -9.09
N ASN A 73 12.39 -11.74 -8.52
CA ASN A 73 13.68 -12.13 -9.08
C ASN A 73 14.04 -13.61 -8.84
N LYS A 74 13.12 -14.41 -8.28
CA LYS A 74 13.28 -15.82 -7.88
C LYS A 74 14.27 -16.06 -6.73
N SER A 75 14.68 -15.02 -6.01
CA SER A 75 15.48 -15.21 -4.80
C SER A 75 14.58 -15.67 -3.65
N LEU A 76 15.08 -16.60 -2.86
CA LEU A 76 14.40 -17.10 -1.68
C LEU A 76 14.81 -16.28 -0.45
N VAL A 77 13.83 -15.76 0.28
CA VAL A 77 14.02 -15.02 1.53
C VAL A 77 13.30 -15.75 2.66
N PHE A 78 13.96 -15.86 3.81
CA PHE A 78 13.40 -16.45 5.01
C PHE A 78 12.97 -15.34 5.96
N PRO A 79 11.67 -15.22 6.30
CA PRO A 79 11.20 -14.26 7.27
C PRO A 79 11.76 -14.54 8.67
N LYS A 80 11.87 -13.50 9.51
CA LYS A 80 12.17 -13.68 10.94
C LYS A 80 11.05 -14.38 11.70
N GLY A 81 9.81 -14.17 11.25
CA GLY A 81 8.63 -14.69 11.92
C GLY A 81 7.36 -13.98 11.45
N VAL A 82 6.30 -14.18 12.21
CA VAL A 82 4.98 -13.58 11.99
C VAL A 82 4.52 -12.86 13.25
N ILE A 83 3.95 -11.68 13.08
CA ILE A 83 3.18 -10.98 14.12
C ILE A 83 1.71 -11.20 13.80
N GLU A 84 0.99 -11.88 14.69
CA GLU A 84 -0.42 -12.19 14.50
C GLU A 84 -1.31 -11.14 15.18
N ASN A 85 -2.49 -10.86 14.59
CA ASN A 85 -3.55 -10.01 15.12
C ASN A 85 -3.13 -8.56 15.45
N LEU A 86 -2.23 -7.98 14.67
CA LEU A 86 -1.82 -6.60 14.84
C LEU A 86 -2.95 -5.65 14.41
N LEU A 87 -3.23 -4.63 15.23
CA LEU A 87 -4.27 -3.66 14.95
C LEU A 87 -3.76 -2.57 14.00
N VAL A 88 -4.37 -2.51 12.82
CA VAL A 88 -4.12 -1.49 11.80
C VAL A 88 -5.32 -0.56 11.75
N LYS A 89 -5.12 0.69 12.15
CA LYS A 89 -6.12 1.74 12.07
C LYS A 89 -6.02 2.45 10.72
N VAL A 90 -7.16 2.59 10.03
CA VAL A 90 -7.28 3.36 8.79
C VAL A 90 -8.48 4.29 8.96
N ASP A 91 -8.21 5.59 9.00
CA ASP A 91 -9.22 6.60 9.34
C ASP A 91 -9.94 6.21 10.65
N LYS A 92 -11.26 5.97 10.62
CA LYS A 92 -12.05 5.52 11.77
C LYS A 92 -12.06 4.00 12.01
N PHE A 93 -11.64 3.21 11.04
CA PHE A 93 -11.72 1.75 11.13
C PHE A 93 -10.46 1.15 11.74
N ILE A 94 -10.63 0.01 12.42
CA ILE A 94 -9.53 -0.79 12.97
C ILE A 94 -9.70 -2.21 12.45
N PHE A 95 -8.63 -2.74 11.86
CA PHE A 95 -8.56 -4.08 11.30
C PHE A 95 -7.50 -4.89 12.04
N GLN A 96 -7.75 -6.17 12.23
CA GLN A 96 -6.69 -7.12 12.62
C GLN A 96 -5.99 -7.63 11.37
N ALA A 97 -4.66 -7.71 11.43
CA ALA A 97 -3.85 -8.22 10.34
C ALA A 97 -2.63 -8.96 10.87
N ASP A 98 -2.28 -10.05 10.19
CA ASP A 98 -1.03 -10.75 10.43
C ASP A 98 0.04 -10.21 9.47
N PHE A 99 1.25 -10.00 9.98
CA PHE A 99 2.39 -9.50 9.20
C PHE A 99 3.55 -10.49 9.26
N VAL A 100 4.06 -10.83 8.08
CA VAL A 100 5.33 -11.56 7.95
C VAL A 100 6.47 -10.56 8.02
N ILE A 101 7.45 -10.82 8.89
CA ILE A 101 8.55 -9.89 9.18
C ILE A 101 9.77 -10.25 8.35
N LEU A 102 10.24 -9.29 7.54
CA LEU A 102 11.44 -9.44 6.72
C LEU A 102 12.58 -8.55 7.20
N ASP A 103 13.79 -9.11 7.21
CA ASP A 103 15.04 -8.41 7.46
C ASP A 103 15.75 -8.26 6.13
N LEU A 104 15.53 -7.13 5.47
CA LEU A 104 16.25 -6.76 4.27
C LEU A 104 17.32 -5.77 4.74
N ASP A 105 18.59 -6.05 4.45
CA ASP A 105 19.80 -5.37 4.97
C ASP A 105 19.90 -3.85 4.67
N GLU A 106 18.88 -3.27 4.07
CA GLU A 106 18.80 -1.83 3.86
C GLU A 106 18.03 -1.22 5.03
N GLU A 107 18.40 -0.01 5.45
CA GLU A 107 17.59 0.88 6.31
C GLU A 107 16.32 1.32 5.56
N GLY A 108 15.62 0.37 4.95
CA GLY A 108 14.74 0.50 3.83
C GLY A 108 13.32 0.72 4.29
N GLY A 109 13.02 2.00 4.51
CA GLY A 109 11.68 2.58 4.41
C GLY A 109 10.68 2.19 5.50
N ASP A 110 9.89 3.19 5.90
CA ASP A 110 8.76 3.01 6.82
C ASP A 110 7.52 2.38 6.14
N SER A 111 7.70 1.80 4.96
CA SER A 111 6.61 1.29 4.13
C SER A 111 6.35 -0.19 4.43
N ILE A 112 5.09 -0.50 4.72
CA ILE A 112 4.58 -1.87 4.83
C ILE A 112 3.81 -2.24 3.57
N ILE A 113 3.66 -3.54 3.30
CA ILE A 113 2.81 -4.04 2.23
C ILE A 113 1.54 -4.63 2.84
N LEU A 114 0.40 -4.10 2.42
CA LEU A 114 -0.93 -4.61 2.70
C LEU A 114 -1.34 -5.48 1.50
N GLY A 115 -1.17 -6.79 1.66
CA GLY A 115 -1.47 -7.76 0.63
C GLY A 115 -2.95 -8.09 0.55
N ARG A 116 -3.27 -9.10 -0.28
CA ARG A 116 -4.64 -9.62 -0.41
C ARG A 116 -5.30 -9.98 0.92
N PRO A 117 -4.63 -10.57 1.94
CA PRO A 117 -5.29 -10.86 3.20
C PRO A 117 -5.87 -9.62 3.89
N PHE A 118 -5.10 -8.54 4.02
CA PHE A 118 -5.62 -7.30 4.59
C PHE A 118 -6.75 -6.70 3.73
N LEU A 119 -6.54 -6.63 2.42
CA LEU A 119 -7.52 -6.05 1.50
C LEU A 119 -8.85 -6.83 1.50
N ALA A 120 -8.79 -8.15 1.64
CA ALA A 120 -9.97 -9.00 1.80
C ALA A 120 -10.68 -8.73 3.14
N THR A 121 -9.94 -8.68 4.25
CA THR A 121 -10.48 -8.33 5.59
C THR A 121 -11.17 -6.97 5.57
N ALA A 122 -10.56 -5.98 4.91
CA ALA A 122 -11.11 -4.64 4.78
C ALA A 122 -12.21 -4.50 3.71
N ARG A 123 -12.60 -5.61 3.06
CA ARG A 123 -13.60 -5.67 1.98
C ARG A 123 -13.36 -4.60 0.90
N ALA A 124 -12.09 -4.42 0.57
CA ALA A 124 -11.60 -3.35 -0.28
C ALA A 124 -12.24 -3.37 -1.68
N ILE A 125 -12.52 -2.19 -2.21
CA ILE A 125 -12.86 -1.95 -3.62
C ILE A 125 -11.86 -0.93 -4.14
N ILE A 126 -11.18 -1.26 -5.23
CA ILE A 126 -10.23 -0.37 -5.90
C ILE A 126 -10.87 0.08 -7.22
N ASP A 127 -11.14 1.36 -7.32
CA ASP A 127 -11.48 2.01 -8.58
C ASP A 127 -10.20 2.59 -9.19
N ILE A 128 -9.70 1.93 -10.23
CA ILE A 128 -8.43 2.29 -10.88
C ILE A 128 -8.58 3.57 -11.71
N GLU A 129 -9.75 3.80 -12.31
CA GLU A 129 -9.99 4.98 -13.15
C GLU A 129 -10.08 6.25 -12.28
N GLN A 130 -10.79 6.15 -11.15
CA GLN A 130 -10.94 7.28 -10.22
C GLN A 130 -9.78 7.43 -9.23
N GLY A 131 -8.97 6.39 -9.06
CA GLY A 131 -7.91 6.39 -8.06
C GLY A 131 -8.42 6.33 -6.63
N GLU A 132 -9.48 5.56 -6.43
CA GLU A 132 -10.15 5.47 -5.15
C GLU A 132 -9.98 4.07 -4.56
N LEU A 133 -9.64 4.04 -3.27
CA LEU A 133 -9.68 2.83 -2.45
C LEU A 133 -10.80 2.99 -1.44
N THR A 134 -11.81 2.12 -1.54
CA THR A 134 -12.90 2.05 -0.58
C THR A 134 -12.72 0.86 0.34
N LEU A 135 -12.74 1.09 1.66
CA LEU A 135 -12.76 0.05 2.68
C LEU A 135 -14.15 -0.03 3.34
N ARG A 136 -14.58 -1.23 3.72
CA ARG A 136 -15.93 -1.46 4.29
C ARG A 136 -15.88 -2.29 5.56
N VAL A 137 -16.56 -1.82 6.60
CA VAL A 137 -16.75 -2.53 7.87
C VAL A 137 -18.24 -2.51 8.19
N ASN A 138 -18.87 -3.68 8.31
CA ASN A 138 -20.32 -3.82 8.43
C ASN A 138 -21.05 -3.07 7.30
N ASP A 139 -21.92 -2.12 7.66
CA ASP A 139 -22.67 -1.26 6.73
C ASP A 139 -21.97 0.09 6.48
N GLU A 140 -20.83 0.35 7.13
CA GLU A 140 -20.05 1.56 6.95
C GLU A 140 -18.96 1.40 5.89
N LYS A 141 -18.62 2.51 5.22
CA LYS A 141 -17.53 2.59 4.27
C LYS A 141 -16.75 3.89 4.41
N ILE A 142 -15.49 3.85 3.99
CA ILE A 142 -14.66 5.03 3.74
C ILE A 142 -14.09 4.90 2.32
N THR A 143 -13.93 6.02 1.64
CA THR A 143 -13.31 6.08 0.31
C THR A 143 -12.18 7.10 0.38
N LEU A 144 -10.99 6.67 -0.03
CA LEU A 144 -9.78 7.46 0.02
C LEU A 144 -9.24 7.62 -1.39
N ASN A 145 -8.80 8.84 -1.72
CA ASN A 145 -8.01 9.05 -2.92
C ASN A 145 -6.58 8.56 -2.65
N VAL A 146 -6.10 7.69 -3.52
CA VAL A 146 -4.88 6.90 -3.32
C VAL A 146 -3.82 7.14 -4.41
N PHE A 147 -4.13 7.99 -5.39
CA PHE A 147 -3.13 8.67 -6.22
C PHE A 147 -2.80 10.01 -5.56
N GLN A 148 -1.51 10.34 -5.38
CA GLN A 148 -1.10 11.61 -4.73
C GLN A 148 -1.78 12.80 -5.42
N GLU A 149 -2.36 13.76 -4.71
CA GLU A 149 -1.74 14.60 -3.68
C GLU A 149 -2.44 14.53 -2.31
N ALA A 150 -1.67 14.17 -1.28
CA ALA A 150 -1.91 14.73 0.04
C ALA A 150 -1.74 16.25 -0.11
N GLN A 151 -2.80 17.02 0.15
CA GLN A 151 -2.75 18.48 0.18
C GLN A 151 -1.76 18.91 1.28
N HIS A 152 -0.49 19.06 0.93
CA HIS A 152 0.42 19.89 1.71
C HIS A 152 0.00 21.34 1.47
N THR A 153 -0.70 21.91 2.44
CA THR A 153 -0.70 23.36 2.63
C THR A 153 0.74 23.77 2.95
N VAL A 154 1.51 24.07 1.90
CA VAL A 154 2.75 24.82 2.05
C VAL A 154 2.31 26.26 2.26
N GLU A 155 2.29 26.71 3.52
CA GLU A 155 2.39 28.14 3.80
C GLU A 155 3.61 28.67 3.04
N GLU A 156 3.36 29.57 2.08
CA GLU A 156 4.40 30.27 1.34
C GLU A 156 5.31 31.00 2.33
N LYS A 157 6.43 30.38 2.71
CA LYS A 157 7.54 31.09 3.34
C LYS A 157 8.16 31.97 2.26
N SER A 158 7.69 33.21 2.17
CA SER A 158 8.29 34.26 1.36
C SER A 158 9.78 34.38 1.71
N CYS A 159 10.65 34.10 0.75
CA CYS A 159 12.08 34.31 0.89
C CYS A 159 12.38 35.78 1.17
N ILE A 160 12.88 36.11 2.37
CA ILE A 160 13.54 37.39 2.61
C ILE A 160 14.98 37.23 2.11
N ARG A 161 15.31 37.94 1.02
CA ARG A 161 16.71 38.17 0.63
C ARG A 161 17.34 39.08 1.67
N VAL A 162 18.52 38.70 2.16
CA VAL A 162 19.40 39.59 2.91
C VAL A 162 20.52 39.97 1.95
N GLU A 163 20.68 41.27 1.73
CA GLU A 163 21.88 41.89 1.12
C GLU A 163 23.08 41.79 2.07
#